data_AF-A0A736AB46-F1
#
_entry.id   AF-A0A736AB46-F1
#
_cell.length_a   1.000
_cell.length_b   1.000
_cell.length_c   1.000
_cell.angle_alpha   90.00
_cell.angle_beta   90.00
_cell.angle_gamma   90.00
#
_symmetry.space_group_name_H-M   'P 1'
#
loop_
_entity.id
_entity.type
_entity.pdbx_description
1 polymer ?
#
loop_
_entity_poly.entity_id
_entity_poly.type
_entity_poly.pdbx_seq_one_letter_code
_entity_poly.pdbx_strand_id
1 'polypeptide(L)' 'MRRGALIPAKVNEEHFWLLIGISSIHSEKIIQALRDYLVFGVSRKDVCERYEVNNGYFSTSLNRLSRISQAAAQMVVYYS' A
#
# COMPACT_ATOMS: atom_id res chain seq x y z
N MET A 1 -2.55 3.76 -17.75
CA MET A 1 -2.47 3.46 -16.30
C MET A 1 -3.21 4.55 -15.53
N ARG A 2 -3.96 4.23 -14.47
CA ARG A 2 -4.60 5.24 -13.61
C ARG A 2 -3.54 5.98 -12.81
N ARG A 3 -3.63 7.31 -12.70
CA ARG A 3 -2.71 8.13 -11.88
C ARG A 3 -2.79 7.68 -10.42
N GLY A 4 -1.65 7.54 -9.74
CA GLY A 4 -1.62 7.03 -8.36
C GLY A 4 -1.88 5.52 -8.22
N ALA A 5 -1.68 4.73 -9.28
CA ALA A 5 -1.73 3.27 -9.17
C ALA A 5 -0.51 2.74 -8.40
N LEU A 6 -0.77 1.94 -7.36
CA LEU A 6 0.27 1.23 -6.64
C LEU A 6 0.60 -0.07 -7.37
N ILE A 7 1.80 -0.17 -7.91
CA ILE A 7 2.29 -1.34 -8.64
C ILE A 7 3.24 -2.10 -7.70
N PRO A 8 3.07 -3.42 -7.53
CA PRO A 8 3.97 -4.23 -6.70
C PRO A 8 5.43 -4.10 -7.16
N ALA A 9 6.36 -4.10 -6.21
CA ALA A 9 7.80 -3.89 -6.44
C ALA A 9 8.19 -2.57 -7.12
N LYS A 10 7.28 -1.58 -7.16
CA LYS A 10 7.50 -0.28 -7.83
C LYS A 10 7.16 0.91 -6.93
N VAL A 11 6.67 0.67 -5.71
CA VAL A 11 6.40 1.74 -4.76
C VAL A 11 7.69 2.05 -4.01
N ASN A 12 8.13 3.30 -4.07
CA ASN A 12 9.25 3.78 -3.26
C ASN A 12 8.90 3.67 -1.76
N GLU A 13 9.88 3.32 -0.94
CA GLU A 13 9.67 3.09 0.50
C GLU A 13 9.17 4.33 1.25
N GLU A 14 9.75 5.50 0.99
CA GLU A 14 9.32 6.75 1.62
C GLU A 14 7.88 7.10 1.20
N HIS A 15 7.56 6.95 -0.08
CA HIS A 15 6.18 7.12 -0.58
C HIS A 15 5.22 6.15 0.13
N PHE A 16 5.60 4.89 0.33
CA PHE A 16 4.80 3.93 1.10
C PHE A 16 4.54 4.42 2.52
N TRP A 17 5.58 4.86 3.25
CA TRP A 17 5.43 5.34 4.63
C TRP A 17 4.59 6.60 4.74
N LEU A 18 4.69 7.53 3.78
CA LEU A 18 3.82 8.71 3.71
C LEU A 18 2.35 8.31 3.55
N LEU A 19 2.05 7.35 2.66
CA LEU A 19 0.69 6.84 2.48
C LEU A 19 0.16 6.14 3.73
N ILE A 20 0.99 5.37 4.44
CA ILE A 20 0.63 4.75 5.71
C ILE A 20 0.33 5.81 6.76
N GLY A 21 1.17 6.84 6.88
CA GLY A 21 1.04 7.91 7.88
C GLY A 21 -0.27 8.69 7.77
N ILE A 22 -0.83 8.84 6.57
CA ILE A 22 -2.13 9.49 6.34
C ILE A 22 -3.30 8.49 6.26
N SER A 23 -3.03 7.19 6.35
CA SER A 23 -4.06 6.15 6.33
C SER A 23 -4.60 5.85 7.71
N SER A 24 -5.78 5.23 7.76
CA SER A 24 -6.34 4.65 9.00
C SER A 24 -5.92 3.19 9.22
N ILE A 25 -4.76 2.77 8.69
CA ILE A 25 -4.25 1.40 8.82
C ILE A 25 -3.27 1.38 9.99
N HIS A 26 -3.61 0.68 11.06
CA HIS A 26 -2.80 0.63 12.29
C HIS A 26 -2.27 -0.77 12.63
N SER A 27 -2.74 -1.81 11.93
CA SER A 27 -2.25 -3.16 12.16
C SER A 27 -0.83 -3.30 11.60
N GLU A 28 0.13 -3.52 12.50
CA GLU A 28 1.54 -3.72 12.12
C GLU A 28 1.71 -4.88 11.14
N LYS A 29 1.01 -6.01 11.36
CA LYS A 29 1.01 -7.17 10.45
C LYS A 29 0.61 -6.78 9.03
N ILE A 30 -0.46 -5.97 8.87
CA ILE A 30 -0.88 -5.48 7.55
C ILE A 30 0.14 -4.52 6.96
N ILE A 31 0.67 -3.59 7.77
CA ILE A 31 1.63 -2.59 7.29
C ILE A 31 2.86 -3.29 6.71
N GLN A 32 3.42 -4.26 7.44
CA GLN A 32 4.57 -5.02 6.95
C GLN A 32 4.22 -5.89 5.73
N ALA A 33 3.04 -6.54 5.72
CA ALA A 33 2.60 -7.31 4.55
C ALA A 33 2.45 -6.43 3.29
N LEU A 34 1.89 -5.23 3.42
CA LEU A 34 1.76 -4.29 2.30
C LEU A 34 3.12 -3.74 1.86
N ARG A 35 4.05 -3.47 2.80
CA ARG A 35 5.41 -3.03 2.50
C ARG A 35 6.16 -4.08 1.70
N ASP A 36 6.17 -5.32 2.17
CA ASP A 36 6.83 -6.43 1.49
C ASP A 36 6.29 -6.65 0.08
N TYR A 37 4.98 -6.52 -0.10
CA TYR A 37 4.33 -6.65 -1.41
C TYR A 37 4.62 -5.46 -2.34
N LEU A 38 4.44 -4.23 -1.87
CA LEU A 38 4.48 -3.03 -2.71
C LEU A 38 5.89 -2.50 -2.96
N VAL A 39 6.78 -2.61 -1.98
CA VAL A 39 8.15 -2.10 -2.02
C VAL A 39 9.11 -3.20 -2.45
N PHE A 40 9.10 -4.35 -1.77
CA PHE A 40 10.06 -5.43 -1.99
C PHE A 40 9.61 -6.47 -3.04
N GLY A 41 8.36 -6.43 -3.48
CA GLY A 41 7.85 -7.33 -4.52
C GLY A 41 7.63 -8.78 -4.06
N VAL A 42 7.57 -9.02 -2.76
CA VAL A 42 7.23 -10.34 -2.20
C VAL A 42 5.82 -10.72 -2.67
N SER A 43 5.62 -11.99 -3.01
CA SER A 43 4.32 -12.42 -3.53
C SER A 43 3.21 -12.25 -2.50
N ARG A 44 1.97 -12.04 -2.95
CA ARG A 44 0.81 -11.94 -2.04
C ARG A 44 0.68 -13.18 -1.17
N LYS A 45 0.92 -14.37 -1.74
CA LYS A 45 0.85 -15.63 -1.02
C LYS A 45 1.83 -15.62 0.16
N ASP A 46 3.09 -15.29 -0.10
CA ASP A 46 4.15 -15.35 0.89
C ASP A 46 3.95 -14.31 2.00
N VAL A 47 3.49 -13.08 1.68
CA VAL A 47 3.20 -12.08 2.74
C VAL A 47 1.99 -12.46 3.58
N CYS A 48 0.93 -13.01 2.96
CA CYS A 48 -0.25 -13.47 3.70
C CYS A 48 0.10 -14.62 4.65
N GLU A 49 0.94 -15.56 4.21
CA GLU A 49 1.44 -16.66 5.04
C GLU A 49 2.39 -16.15 6.14
N ARG A 50 3.40 -15.34 5.79
CA ARG A 50 4.42 -14.81 6.72
C ARG A 50 3.82 -13.99 7.86
N TYR A 51 2.84 -13.13 7.56
CA TYR A 51 2.25 -12.21 8.54
C TYR A 51 0.93 -12.73 9.11
N GLU A 52 0.51 -13.95 8.77
CA GLU A 52 -0.75 -14.56 9.20
C GLU A 52 -1.98 -13.69 8.86
N VAL A 53 -1.94 -13.09 7.68
CA VAL A 53 -2.98 -12.20 7.17
C VAL A 53 -3.82 -12.95 6.15
N ASN A 54 -5.14 -12.95 6.32
CA ASN A 54 -6.01 -13.54 5.31
C ASN A 54 -6.11 -12.64 4.06
N ASN A 55 -6.36 -13.26 2.90
CA ASN A 55 -6.44 -12.57 1.61
C ASN A 55 -7.48 -11.43 1.57
N GLY A 56 -8.59 -11.57 2.30
CA GLY A 56 -9.64 -10.55 2.36
C GLY A 56 -9.17 -9.29 3.08
N TYR A 57 -8.51 -9.45 4.23
CA TYR A 57 -7.96 -8.34 5.01
C TYR A 57 -6.82 -7.65 4.26
N PHE A 58 -5.94 -8.42 3.63
CA PHE A 58 -4.90 -7.90 2.75
C PHE A 58 -5.50 -7.06 1.61
N SER A 59 -6.46 -7.62 0.86
CA SER A 59 -7.06 -6.96 -0.30
C SER A 59 -7.81 -5.69 0.09
N THR A 60 -8.54 -5.72 1.21
CA THR A 60 -9.26 -4.56 1.73
C THR A 60 -8.30 -3.43 2.09
N SER A 61 -7.19 -3.77 2.74
CA SER A 61 -6.17 -2.80 3.15
C SER A 61 -5.40 -2.22 1.95
N LEU A 62 -5.04 -3.07 0.97
CA LEU A 62 -4.42 -2.64 -0.27
C LEU A 62 -5.33 -1.70 -1.09
N ASN A 63 -6.62 -2.01 -1.16
CA ASN A 63 -7.60 -1.16 -1.83
C ASN A 63 -7.75 0.20 -1.14
N ARG A 64 -7.73 0.23 0.21
CA ARG A 64 -7.75 1.48 0.99
C ARG A 64 -6.53 2.33 0.67
N LEU A 65 -5.33 1.75 0.71
CA LEU A 65 -4.08 2.46 0.40
C LEU A 65 -4.06 2.95 -1.06
N SER A 66 -4.58 2.15 -1.99
CA SER A 66 -4.68 2.53 -3.40
C SER A 66 -5.60 3.74 -3.62
N ARG A 67 -6.71 3.85 -2.88
CA ARG A 67 -7.60 5.03 -2.94
C ARG A 67 -6.90 6.29 -2.42
N ILE A 68 -6.12 6.16 -1.34
CA ILE A 68 -5.33 7.27 -0.80
C ILE A 68 -4.29 7.74 -1.81
N SER A 69 -3.56 6.81 -2.45
CA SER A 69 -2.57 7.17 -3.48
C SER A 69 -3.21 7.86 -4.68
N GLN A 70 -4.39 7.42 -5.11
CA GLN A 70 -5.16 8.08 -6.18
C GLN A 70 -5.63 9.48 -5.78
N ALA A 71 -6.05 9.68 -4.54
CA ALA A 71 -6.41 11.00 -4.02
C ALA A 71 -5.18 11.91 -3.97
N ALA A 72 -4.06 11.43 -3.42
CA ALA A 72 -2.80 12.17 -3.39
C ALA A 72 -2.34 12.59 -4.80
N ALA A 73 -2.41 11.68 -5.77
CA ALA A 73 -2.07 11.97 -7.16
C ALA A 73 -2.97 13.04 -7.82
N GLN A 74 -4.22 13.16 -7.38
CA GLN A 74 -5.13 14.24 -7.82
C GLN A 74 -4.81 15.56 -7.10
N MET A 75 -4.35 15.51 -5.86
CA MET A 75 -4.02 16.70 -5.08
C MET A 75 -2.72 17.38 -5.50
N VAL A 76 -1.81 16.69 -6.20
CA VAL A 76 -0.50 17.25 -6.65
C VAL A 76 -0.63 18.63 -7.30
N VAL A 77 -1.70 18.88 -8.06
CA VAL A 77 -1.95 20.17 -8.74
C VAL A 77 -2.04 21.37 -7.78
N TYR A 78 -2.40 21.16 -6.52
CA TYR A 78 -2.55 22.23 -5.53
C TYR A 78 -1.26 22.57 -4.77
N TYR A 79 -0.20 21.78 -4.97
CA TYR A 79 1.10 21.92 -4.29
C TYR A 79 2.25 22.13 -5.29
N SER A 80 1.91 22.57 -6.50
CA SER A 80 2.85 22.88 -7.58
C SER A 80 3.24 24.36 -7.57
#